data_AF-A0A0N0NMH0-F1
#
_entry.id   AF-A0A0N0NMH0-F1
#
_cell.length_a   1.000
_cell.length_b   1.000
_cell.length_c   1.000
_cell.angle_alpha   90.00
_cell.angle_beta   90.00
_cell.angle_gamma   90.00
#
_symmetry.space_group_name_H-M   'P 1'
#
loop_
_entity.id
_entity.type
_entity.pdbx_description
1 polymer ?
#
loop_
_entity_poly.entity_id
_entity_poly.type
_entity_poly.pdbx_seq_one_letter_code
_entity_poly.pdbx_strand_id
1 'polypeptide(L)'
;MSDYKPTENDGLRKDGQPDQRVGTGQFAQGKVDPVEAGKKGGETGGSTGGSASGGSGGDDYKPTEHGGLRQDGQPDGRVKGN
;
A
#
# COMPACT_ATOMS: atom_id res chain seq x y z
N MET A 1 -9.67 -22.85 6.61
CA MET A 1 -9.89 -21.43 6.26
C MET A 1 -11.09 -20.93 7.04
N SER A 2 -11.12 -19.64 7.41
CA SER A 2 -12.28 -19.05 8.07
C SER A 2 -13.23 -18.49 7.02
N ASP A 3 -14.27 -19.24 6.64
CA ASP A 3 -15.26 -18.88 5.60
C ASP A 3 -16.27 -17.80 6.01
N TYR A 4 -15.95 -17.04 7.06
CA TYR A 4 -16.88 -16.08 7.62
C TYR A 4 -16.80 -14.77 6.87
N LYS A 5 -17.96 -14.32 6.39
CA LYS A 5 -18.11 -13.09 5.61
C LYS A 5 -18.83 -12.04 6.44
N PRO A 6 -18.09 -11.08 7.01
CA PRO A 6 -18.66 -9.97 7.74
C PRO A 6 -19.72 -9.18 6.96
N THR A 7 -19.58 -9.10 5.64
CA THR A 7 -20.58 -8.48 4.76
C THR A 7 -21.97 -9.13 4.84
N GLU A 8 -22.03 -10.42 5.12
CA GLU A 8 -23.28 -11.19 5.26
C GLU A 8 -23.81 -11.17 6.71
N ASN A 9 -23.05 -10.56 7.64
CA ASN A 9 -23.33 -10.54 9.08
C ASN A 9 -23.25 -9.10 9.63
N ASP A 10 -23.94 -8.15 8.98
CA ASP A 10 -24.05 -6.74 9.42
C ASP A 10 -22.71 -6.02 9.63
N GLY A 11 -21.67 -6.47 8.94
CA GLY A 11 -20.32 -5.95 9.07
C GLY A 11 -19.59 -6.40 10.34
N LEU A 12 -20.10 -7.40 11.07
CA LEU A 12 -19.46 -7.96 12.26
C LEU A 12 -18.52 -9.10 11.88
N ARG A 13 -17.51 -9.35 12.73
CA ARG A 13 -16.58 -10.48 12.70
C ARG A 13 -17.18 -11.69 13.43
N LYS A 14 -16.49 -12.84 13.35
CA LYS A 14 -16.86 -14.08 14.06
C LYS A 14 -17.05 -13.91 15.57
N ASP A 15 -16.34 -12.96 16.17
CA ASP A 15 -16.39 -12.61 17.60
C ASP A 15 -17.47 -11.58 17.94
N GLY A 16 -18.32 -11.19 16.98
CA GLY A 16 -19.38 -10.19 17.15
C GLY A 16 -18.87 -8.75 17.19
N GLN A 17 -17.57 -8.53 17.04
CA GLN A 17 -16.97 -7.19 16.96
C GLN A 17 -17.12 -6.62 15.55
N PRO A 18 -17.21 -5.30 15.37
CA PRO A 18 -17.22 -4.68 14.05
C PRO A 18 -15.98 -5.05 13.22
N ASP A 19 -16.17 -5.48 11.98
CA ASP A 19 -15.10 -5.74 11.03
C ASP A 19 -14.74 -4.44 10.29
N GLN A 20 -13.53 -3.94 10.56
CA GLN A 20 -13.04 -2.69 9.97
C GLN A 20 -12.88 -2.72 8.44
N ARG A 21 -12.91 -3.90 7.81
CA ARG A 21 -12.82 -4.04 6.35
C ARG A 21 -14.13 -3.74 5.66
N VAL A 22 -15.27 -3.87 6.37
CA VAL A 22 -16.61 -3.77 5.76
C VAL A 22 -17.58 -2.88 6.55
N GLY A 23 -17.33 -2.66 7.85
CA GLY A 23 -18.33 -2.17 8.79
C GLY A 23 -18.19 -0.71 9.17
N THR A 24 -17.19 0.02 8.69
CA THR A 24 -16.97 1.38 9.21
C THR A 24 -17.32 2.49 8.23
N GLY A 25 -17.27 2.26 6.91
CA GLY A 25 -17.37 3.37 5.95
C GLY A 25 -16.37 4.51 6.23
N GLN A 26 -15.38 4.28 7.10
CA GLN A 26 -14.47 5.28 7.67
C GLN A 26 -13.27 5.55 6.77
N PHE A 27 -13.37 5.28 5.46
CA PHE A 27 -12.68 6.17 4.53
C PHE A 27 -13.36 7.50 4.73
N ALA A 28 -12.74 8.39 5.49
CA ALA A 28 -13.39 9.53 6.07
C ALA A 28 -14.18 10.34 5.02
N GLN A 29 -15.48 10.08 4.91
CA GLN A 29 -16.36 10.58 3.84
C GLN A 29 -16.83 12.01 4.10
N GLY A 30 -16.00 12.81 4.78
CA GLY A 30 -16.29 14.21 5.05
C GLY A 30 -15.00 15.00 4.96
N LYS A 31 -14.87 15.84 3.91
CA LYS A 31 -13.79 16.83 3.72
C LYS A 31 -12.45 16.44 4.36
N VAL A 32 -11.95 15.23 4.11
CA VAL A 32 -10.62 14.87 4.58
C VAL A 32 -9.66 15.31 3.51
N ASP A 33 -8.71 16.13 3.92
CA ASP A 33 -7.61 16.54 3.06
C ASP A 33 -6.95 15.26 2.51
N PRO A 34 -6.91 15.08 1.17
CA PRO A 34 -6.27 13.91 0.56
C PRO A 34 -4.84 13.68 1.07
N VAL A 35 -4.11 14.73 1.45
CA VAL A 35 -2.75 14.65 2.00
C VAL A 35 -2.77 14.04 3.39
N GLU A 36 -3.69 14.46 4.26
CA GLU A 36 -3.81 13.91 5.61
C GLU A 36 -4.37 12.48 5.60
N ALA A 37 -5.35 12.20 4.73
CA ALA A 37 -5.86 10.85 4.49
C ALA A 37 -4.74 9.92 3.98
N GLY A 38 -3.92 10.39 3.03
CA GLY A 38 -2.79 9.64 2.50
C GLY A 38 -1.73 9.34 3.55
N LYS A 39 -1.41 10.31 4.41
CA LYS A 39 -0.49 10.10 5.54
C LYS A 39 -1.03 9.05 6.51
N LYS A 40 -2.26 9.21 7.00
CA LYS A 40 -2.87 8.23 7.92
C LYS A 40 -3.06 6.86 7.30
N GLY A 41 -3.45 6.78 6.03
CA GLY A 41 -3.59 5.52 5.29
C GLY A 41 -2.25 4.83 5.04
N GLY A 42 -1.17 5.60 4.86
CA GLY A 42 0.19 5.08 4.79
C GLY A 42 0.65 4.49 6.13
N GLU A 43 0.34 5.15 7.24
CA GLU A 43 0.75 4.73 8.58
C GLU A 43 0.05 3.45 9.08
N THR A 44 -1.21 3.21 8.70
CA THR A 44 -2.00 2.08 9.23
C THR A 44 -1.77 0.74 8.54
N GLY A 45 -0.92 0.65 7.52
CA GLY A 45 -0.63 -0.64 6.88
C GLY A 45 0.07 -0.59 5.53
N GLY A 46 0.43 0.60 5.03
CA GLY A 46 1.22 0.75 3.81
C GLY A 46 2.71 0.56 4.08
N SER A 47 3.14 -0.67 4.37
CA SER A 47 4.56 -1.00 4.25
C SER A 47 5.00 -0.80 2.79
N THR A 48 5.64 0.34 2.53
CA THR A 48 6.60 0.61 1.45
C THR A 48 6.29 -0.04 0.10
N GLY A 49 5.41 0.60 -0.69
CA GLY A 49 5.11 0.16 -2.04
C GLY A 49 4.61 1.28 -2.94
N GLY A 50 5.43 2.32 -3.15
CA GLY A 50 5.16 3.29 -4.21
C GLY A 50 5.48 4.74 -3.86
N SER A 51 6.75 5.10 -3.77
CA SER A 51 7.16 6.48 -4.08
C SER A 51 7.38 6.60 -5.58
N ALA A 52 6.30 6.82 -6.32
CA ALA A 52 6.38 7.47 -7.63
C ALA A 52 6.60 8.98 -7.40
N SER A 53 7.82 9.34 -6.98
CA SER A 53 8.29 10.72 -6.97
C SER A 53 9.16 10.90 -8.20
N GLY A 54 8.57 11.39 -9.29
CA GLY A 54 9.32 11.90 -10.42
C GLY A 54 10.22 13.06 -9.97
N GLY A 55 11.51 12.96 -10.28
CA GLY A 55 12.48 14.03 -10.12
C GLY A 55 13.49 13.93 -11.26
N SER A 56 13.47 14.92 -12.15
CA SER A 56 14.38 15.07 -13.27
C SER A 56 15.84 15.15 -12.86
N GLY A 57 16.70 14.45 -13.61
CA GLY A 57 18.02 14.94 -13.99
C GLY A 57 19.18 14.54 -13.08
N GLY A 58 19.81 13.43 -13.42
CA GLY A 58 21.16 13.08 -12.95
C GLY A 58 21.43 11.62 -13.21
N ASP A 59 21.85 11.29 -14.44
CA ASP A 59 22.23 9.95 -14.91
C ASP A 59 21.51 8.84 -14.14
N ASP A 60 20.20 8.77 -14.37
CA ASP A 60 19.26 7.90 -13.67
C ASP A 60 19.74 6.47 -13.81
N TYR A 61 20.51 5.99 -12.84
CA TYR A 61 21.03 4.63 -12.86
C TYR A 61 19.88 3.67 -13.11
N LYS A 62 19.98 2.91 -14.22
CA LYS A 62 18.93 2.01 -14.69
C LYS A 62 19.29 0.58 -14.31
N PRO A 63 18.70 0.03 -13.24
CA PRO A 63 19.01 -1.33 -12.80
C PRO A 63 18.73 -2.36 -13.91
N THR A 64 17.76 -2.09 -14.79
CA THR A 64 17.46 -2.93 -15.97
C THR A 64 18.64 -3.07 -16.93
N GLU A 65 19.52 -2.08 -17.04
CA GLU A 65 20.72 -2.12 -17.88
C GLU A 65 21.91 -2.77 -17.14
N HIS A 66 21.77 -3.04 -15.83
CA HIS A 66 22.79 -3.61 -14.96
C HIS A 66 22.34 -4.94 -14.31
N GLY A 67 21.64 -5.79 -15.07
CA GLY A 67 21.24 -7.13 -14.59
C GLY A 67 20.21 -7.11 -13.46
N GLY A 68 19.48 -6.00 -13.30
CA GLY A 68 18.53 -5.80 -12.22
C GLY A 68 19.16 -5.36 -10.91
N LEU A 69 20.46 -5.00 -10.87
CA LEU A 69 21.12 -4.54 -9.66
C LEU A 69 21.00 -3.03 -9.51
N ARG A 70 20.95 -2.54 -8.27
CA ARG A 70 21.02 -1.14 -7.83
C ARG A 70 22.47 -0.63 -7.88
N GLN A 71 22.67 0.67 -7.67
CA GLN A 71 24.01 1.31 -7.65
C GLN A 71 24.97 0.70 -6.61
N ASP A 72 24.43 0.14 -5.52
CA ASP A 72 25.17 -0.54 -4.46
C ASP A 72 25.45 -2.03 -4.76
N GLY A 73 25.07 -2.51 -5.95
CA GLY A 73 25.22 -3.90 -6.38
C GLY A 73 24.18 -4.86 -5.80
N GLN A 74 23.21 -4.37 -5.01
CA GLN A 74 22.12 -5.21 -4.49
C GLN A 74 21.01 -5.37 -5.55
N PRO A 75 20.25 -6.47 -5.54
CA PRO A 75 19.11 -6.62 -6.45
C PRO A 75 18.05 -5.53 -6.23
N ASP A 76 17.58 -4.95 -7.32
CA ASP A 76 16.51 -3.96 -7.33
C ASP A 76 15.14 -4.63 -7.43
N GLY A 77 14.36 -4.58 -6.35
CA GLY A 77 13.00 -5.15 -6.32
C GLY A 77 12.00 -4.49 -7.29
N ARG A 78 12.35 -3.34 -7.90
CA ARG A 78 11.57 -2.73 -8.99
C ARG A 78 11.79 -3.47 -10.31
N VAL A 79 12.96 -4.08 -10.50
CA VAL A 79 13.26 -4.91 -11.67
C VAL A 79 12.90 -6.34 -11.34
N LYS A 80 11.73 -6.76 -11.83
CA LYS A 80 11.30 -8.15 -11.73
C LYS A 80 12.25 -8.97 -12.63
N GLY A 81 13.13 -9.76 -12.02
CA GLY A 81 13.96 -10.72 -12.77
C GLY A 81 13.05 -11.64 -13.57
N ASN A 82 13.25 -11.69 -14.88
CA ASN A 82 12.62 -12.69 -15.76
C ASN A 82 13.37 -14.02 -15.65
#